data_AF-A0A9B2JRI4-F1
#
_entry.id   AF-A0A9B2JRI4-F1
#
_cell.length_a   1.000
_cell.length_b   1.000
_cell.length_c   1.000
_cell.angle_alpha   90.00
_cell.angle_beta   90.00
_cell.angle_gamma   90.00
#
_symmetry.space_group_name_H-M   'P 1'
#
loop_
_entity.id
_entity.type
_entity.pdbx_description
1 polymer ?
#
loop_
_entity_poly.entity_id
_entity_poly.type
_entity_poly.pdbx_seq_one_letter_code
_entity_poly.pdbx_strand_id
1 'polypeptide(L)'
;MILESIFSCTNLTLTCGSSIYILIRHSYAQYSKLLTHVACACTSIAMIGSRSLIVLVYKLFFKDYTFDPFMMQLEEERNKERFNIIDEIFRTLSMAGLIYSLYSCHGYYALGACVVTSLSILDLFKLYKIKKKQTEEMEMSRFYDNSSETKATYESRLNIFNWVILGGSFAYTVGNNYAVVANYPLLLANWALSPEGFYQGWTMRRTINDYLMATYVMCMTEALRQAGTS
;
A
#
# COMPACT_ATOMS: atom_id res chain seq x y z
N MET A 1 9.79 14.63 14.31
CA MET A 1 8.59 14.28 13.53
C MET A 1 8.59 14.80 12.10
N ILE A 2 8.50 16.13 11.82
CA ILE A 2 8.47 16.64 10.42
C ILE A 2 9.69 16.17 9.62
N LEU A 3 10.90 16.35 10.16
CA LEU A 3 12.14 15.96 9.51
C LEU A 3 12.19 14.44 9.22
N GLU A 4 11.80 13.61 10.19
CA GLU A 4 11.79 12.15 10.05
C GLU A 4 10.79 11.69 8.98
N SER A 5 9.65 12.37 8.87
CA SER A 5 8.66 12.04 7.85
C SER A 5 9.04 12.54 6.45
N ILE A 6 9.77 13.66 6.36
CA ILE A 6 10.40 14.07 5.08
C ILE A 6 11.41 12.99 4.68
N PHE A 7 12.31 12.59 5.59
CA PHE A 7 13.29 11.55 5.32
C PHE A 7 12.63 10.22 4.93
N SER A 8 11.55 9.79 5.60
CA SER A 8 10.87 8.54 5.26
C SER A 8 10.23 8.58 3.87
N CYS A 9 9.56 9.67 3.52
CA CYS A 9 8.98 9.85 2.19
C CYS A 9 10.08 9.91 1.10
N THR A 10 11.14 10.69 1.31
CA THR A 10 12.24 10.77 0.35
C THR A 10 12.95 9.43 0.18
N ASN A 11 13.18 8.69 1.27
CA ASN A 11 13.77 7.36 1.22
C ASN A 11 12.90 6.36 0.46
N LEU A 12 11.57 6.40 0.66
CA LEU A 12 10.64 5.55 -0.08
C LEU A 12 10.66 5.89 -1.58
N THR A 13 10.60 7.17 -1.95
CA THR A 13 10.68 7.60 -3.36
C THR A 13 12.00 7.18 -4.01
N LEU A 14 13.13 7.35 -3.30
CA LEU A 14 14.44 6.96 -3.79
C LEU A 14 14.55 5.44 -3.95
N THR A 15 14.02 4.68 -2.98
CA THR A 15 13.93 3.22 -3.05
C THR A 15 13.15 2.79 -4.28
N CYS A 16 11.96 3.35 -4.51
CA CYS A 16 11.15 3.09 -5.70
C CYS A 16 11.94 3.37 -7.00
N GLY A 17 12.62 4.51 -7.10
CA GLY A 17 13.44 4.84 -8.27
C GLY A 17 14.59 3.85 -8.49
N SER A 18 15.29 3.47 -7.43
CA SER A 18 16.40 2.50 -7.49
C SER A 18 15.91 1.10 -7.91
N SER A 19 14.77 0.65 -7.38
CA SER A 19 14.15 -0.62 -7.72
C SER A 19 13.71 -0.68 -9.18
N ILE A 20 13.11 0.39 -9.70
CA ILE A 20 12.74 0.50 -11.12
C ILE A 20 13.99 0.40 -12.00
N TYR A 21 15.06 1.13 -11.65
CA TYR A 21 16.32 1.08 -12.39
C TYR A 21 16.91 -0.35 -12.42
N ILE A 22 16.92 -1.06 -11.28
CA ILE A 22 17.40 -2.43 -11.18
C ILE A 22 16.57 -3.38 -12.05
N LEU A 23 15.24 -3.31 -11.99
CA LEU A 23 14.35 -4.16 -12.79
C LEU A 23 14.50 -3.92 -14.28
N ILE A 24 14.61 -2.66 -14.71
CA ILE A 24 14.84 -2.31 -16.12
C ILE A 24 16.17 -2.89 -16.58
N ARG A 25 17.25 -2.69 -15.82
CA ARG A 25 18.58 -3.21 -16.16
C ARG A 25 18.58 -4.73 -16.26
N HIS A 26 17.89 -5.41 -15.35
CA HIS A 26 17.73 -6.87 -15.38
C HIS A 26 16.95 -7.34 -16.61
N SER A 27 15.85 -6.67 -16.94
CA SER A 27 15.03 -6.97 -18.12
C SER A 27 15.83 -6.83 -19.43
N TYR A 28 16.64 -5.78 -19.56
CA TYR A 28 17.54 -5.60 -20.70
C TYR A 28 18.56 -6.74 -20.83
N ALA A 29 19.06 -7.27 -19.71
CA ALA A 29 20.02 -8.38 -19.73
C ALA A 29 19.38 -9.73 -20.16
N GLN A 30 18.07 -9.92 -19.95
CA GLN A 30 17.37 -11.19 -20.20
C GLN A 30 16.54 -11.24 -21.50
N TYR A 31 16.67 -10.25 -22.40
CA TYR A 31 16.09 -10.18 -23.75
C TYR A 31 14.78 -10.96 -24.00
N SER A 32 13.65 -10.25 -23.79
CA SER A 32 12.35 -10.39 -24.48
C SER A 32 11.20 -11.20 -23.85
N LYS A 33 11.42 -12.14 -22.90
CA LYS A 33 10.28 -12.91 -22.31
C LYS A 33 9.56 -12.25 -21.12
N LEU A 34 10.19 -11.29 -20.43
CA LEU A 34 9.69 -10.72 -19.17
C LEU A 34 9.18 -9.27 -19.26
N LEU A 35 9.12 -8.69 -20.47
CA LEU A 35 8.92 -7.25 -20.66
C LEU A 35 7.59 -6.74 -20.05
N THR A 36 6.50 -7.49 -20.22
CA THR A 36 5.17 -7.10 -19.74
C THR A 36 5.05 -7.18 -18.22
N HIS A 37 5.65 -8.19 -17.60
CA HIS A 37 5.63 -8.37 -16.13
C HIS A 37 6.51 -7.34 -15.45
N VAL A 38 7.68 -7.04 -16.03
CA VAL A 38 8.57 -5.99 -15.54
C VAL A 38 7.93 -4.62 -15.70
N ALA A 39 7.25 -4.35 -16.82
CA ALA A 39 6.52 -3.10 -17.00
C ALA A 39 5.42 -2.93 -15.95
N CYS A 40 4.66 -3.99 -15.64
CA CYS A 40 3.65 -3.98 -14.59
C CYS A 40 4.26 -3.74 -13.19
N ALA A 41 5.38 -4.39 -12.87
CA ALA A 41 6.07 -4.17 -11.61
C ALA A 41 6.61 -2.73 -11.49
N CYS A 42 7.20 -2.19 -12.56
CA CYS A 42 7.72 -0.83 -12.59
C CYS A 42 6.62 0.22 -12.45
N THR A 43 5.48 0.06 -13.13
CA THR A 43 4.34 0.98 -12.99
C THR A 43 3.78 0.94 -11.58
N SER A 44 3.68 -0.25 -10.97
CA SER A 44 3.26 -0.39 -9.59
C SER A 44 4.22 0.25 -8.59
N ILE A 45 5.54 0.06 -8.74
CA ILE A 45 6.55 0.72 -7.89
C ILE A 45 6.51 2.24 -8.07
N ALA A 46 6.31 2.71 -9.30
CA ALA A 46 6.15 4.13 -9.60
C ALA A 46 4.89 4.71 -8.93
N MET A 47 3.78 3.97 -8.85
CA MET A 47 2.58 4.39 -8.12
C MET A 47 2.84 4.53 -6.61
N ILE A 48 3.62 3.61 -6.00
CA ILE A 48 4.02 3.74 -4.58
C ILE A 48 4.84 5.01 -4.37
N GLY A 49 5.84 5.24 -5.22
CA GLY A 49 6.69 6.42 -5.15
C GLY A 49 5.91 7.72 -5.38
N SER A 50 5.00 7.73 -6.36
CA SER A 50 4.14 8.88 -6.68
C SER A 50 3.19 9.20 -5.53
N ARG A 51 2.60 8.18 -4.91
CA ARG A 51 1.75 8.34 -3.73
C ARG A 51 2.51 9.02 -2.58
N SER A 52 3.71 8.53 -2.28
CA SER A 52 4.57 9.13 -1.25
C SER A 52 4.94 10.58 -1.56
N LEU A 53 5.24 10.88 -2.83
CA LEU A 53 5.55 12.23 -3.28
C LEU A 53 4.35 13.19 -3.17
N ILE A 54 3.15 12.76 -3.58
CA ILE A 54 1.92 13.59 -3.47
C ILE A 54 1.64 13.93 -2.01
N VAL A 55 1.79 12.94 -1.12
CA VAL A 55 1.63 13.12 0.33
C VAL A 55 2.65 14.14 0.86
N LEU A 56 3.91 14.00 0.47
CA LEU A 56 4.99 14.89 0.91
C LEU A 56 4.71 16.33 0.47
N VAL A 57 4.34 16.53 -0.80
CA VAL A 57 4.00 17.85 -1.35
C VAL A 57 2.80 18.46 -0.64
N TYR A 58 1.72 17.68 -0.46
CA TYR A 58 0.53 18.14 0.24
C TYR A 58 0.87 18.62 1.66
N LYS A 59 1.63 17.83 2.41
CA LYS A 59 1.95 18.13 3.80
C LYS A 59 2.97 19.23 4.00
N LEU A 60 3.83 19.50 3.03
CA LEU A 60 4.83 20.58 3.12
C LEU A 60 4.27 21.93 2.68
N PHE A 61 3.43 21.95 1.64
CA PHE A 61 3.06 23.20 0.98
C PHE A 61 1.58 23.58 1.14
N PHE A 62 0.70 22.62 1.40
CA PHE A 62 -0.76 22.85 1.37
C PHE A 62 -1.45 22.60 2.70
N LYS A 63 -0.81 21.87 3.63
CA LYS A 63 -1.39 21.60 4.93
C LYS A 63 -1.05 22.73 5.91
N ASP A 64 -2.10 23.33 6.45
CA ASP A 64 -2.00 24.23 7.60
C ASP A 64 -1.81 23.40 8.87
N TYR A 65 -0.86 23.80 9.71
CA TYR A 65 -0.62 23.17 11.01
C TYR A 65 -1.11 24.11 12.11
N THR A 66 -2.14 23.65 12.84
CA THR A 66 -2.62 24.31 14.04
C THR A 66 -1.62 24.15 15.18
N PHE A 67 -1.32 25.24 15.91
CA PHE A 67 -0.39 25.23 17.04
C PHE A 67 -1.05 24.84 18.37
N ASP A 68 -2.38 24.95 18.46
CA ASP A 68 -3.14 24.61 19.66
C ASP A 68 -3.29 23.08 19.77
N PRO A 69 -2.80 22.45 20.86
CA PRO A 69 -2.85 21.00 21.03
C PRO A 69 -4.27 20.42 21.09
N PHE A 70 -5.27 21.18 21.57
CA PHE A 70 -6.66 20.72 21.59
C PHE A 70 -7.25 20.70 20.17
N MET A 71 -7.00 21.76 19.41
CA MET A 71 -7.45 21.86 18.02
C MET A 71 -6.75 20.85 17.11
N MET A 72 -5.47 20.54 17.40
CA MET A 72 -4.69 19.53 16.68
C MET A 72 -5.30 18.12 16.81
N GLN A 73 -5.71 17.71 18.01
CA GLN A 73 -6.35 16.40 18.22
C GLN A 73 -7.70 16.31 17.50
N LEU A 74 -8.50 17.36 17.59
CA LEU A 74 -9.82 17.45 16.96
C LEU A 74 -9.71 17.39 15.42
N GLU A 75 -8.70 18.06 14.88
CA GLU A 75 -8.38 18.04 13.45
C GLU A 75 -7.83 16.68 12.99
N GLU A 76 -7.01 16.01 13.79
CA GLU A 76 -6.51 14.66 13.48
C GLU A 76 -7.63 13.60 13.49
N GLU A 77 -8.56 13.67 14.43
CA GLU A 77 -9.73 12.79 14.49
C GLU A 77 -10.64 12.99 13.29
N ARG A 78 -11.00 14.25 12.97
CA ARG A 78 -11.81 14.58 11.79
C ARG A 78 -11.14 14.13 10.48
N ASN A 79 -9.83 14.32 10.37
CA ASN A 79 -9.08 13.98 9.15
C ASN A 79 -8.73 12.49 9.04
N LYS A 80 -8.82 11.73 10.13
CA LYS A 80 -8.64 10.26 10.13
C LYS A 80 -9.68 9.54 9.27
N GLU A 81 -10.89 10.10 9.21
CA GLU A 81 -12.02 9.53 8.50
C GLU A 81 -12.15 10.04 7.06
N ARG A 82 -11.41 11.10 6.71
CA ARG A 82 -11.36 11.61 5.34
C ARG A 82 -10.44 10.75 4.47
N PHE A 83 -11.04 10.08 3.50
CA PHE A 83 -10.30 9.38 2.44
C PHE A 83 -9.97 10.31 1.27
N ASN A 84 -8.83 10.06 0.63
CA ASN A 84 -8.53 10.60 -0.69
C ASN A 84 -8.64 9.45 -1.69
N ILE A 85 -9.55 9.59 -2.66
CA ILE A 85 -9.82 8.56 -3.69
C ILE A 85 -8.55 8.22 -4.47
N ILE A 86 -7.75 9.22 -4.81
CA ILE A 86 -6.54 9.02 -5.62
C ILE A 86 -5.49 8.25 -4.82
N ASP A 87 -5.29 8.60 -3.54
CA ASP A 87 -4.36 7.91 -2.64
C ASP A 87 -4.73 6.44 -2.46
N GLU A 88 -6.03 6.15 -2.33
CA GLU A 88 -6.56 4.81 -2.17
C GLU A 88 -6.44 3.98 -3.46
N ILE A 89 -6.78 4.56 -4.62
CA ILE A 89 -6.61 3.91 -5.92
C ILE A 89 -5.13 3.56 -6.17
N PHE A 90 -4.21 4.49 -5.88
CA PHE A 90 -2.78 4.24 -6.01
C PHE A 90 -2.30 3.15 -5.04
N ARG A 91 -2.84 3.11 -3.82
CA ARG A 91 -2.58 2.03 -2.87
C ARG A 91 -3.00 0.68 -3.44
N THR A 92 -4.24 0.52 -3.88
CA THR A 92 -4.74 -0.78 -4.37
C THR A 92 -4.02 -1.21 -5.65
N LEU A 93 -3.90 -0.33 -6.64
CA LEU A 93 -3.29 -0.65 -7.92
C LEU A 93 -1.79 -0.99 -7.81
N SER A 94 -1.05 -0.27 -6.97
CA SER A 94 0.37 -0.56 -6.76
C SER A 94 0.59 -1.96 -6.17
N MET A 95 -0.16 -2.32 -5.13
CA MET A 95 -0.01 -3.62 -4.48
C MET A 95 -0.50 -4.75 -5.38
N ALA A 96 -1.66 -4.56 -6.03
CA ALA A 96 -2.20 -5.50 -6.99
C ALA A 96 -1.23 -5.79 -8.13
N GLY A 97 -0.68 -4.76 -8.77
CA GLY A 97 0.23 -4.98 -9.90
C GLY A 97 1.56 -5.63 -9.51
N LEU A 98 2.08 -5.38 -8.30
CA LEU A 98 3.26 -6.09 -7.78
C LEU A 98 2.98 -7.56 -7.53
N ILE A 99 1.85 -7.88 -6.91
CA ILE A 99 1.41 -9.27 -6.68
C ILE A 99 1.21 -9.97 -8.02
N TYR A 100 0.47 -9.35 -8.95
CA TYR A 100 0.26 -9.91 -10.29
C TYR A 100 1.57 -10.17 -11.01
N SER A 101 2.51 -9.22 -10.96
CA SER A 101 3.82 -9.35 -11.60
C SER A 101 4.59 -10.55 -11.02
N LEU A 102 4.54 -10.75 -9.69
CA LEU A 102 5.18 -11.89 -9.04
C LEU A 102 4.58 -13.23 -9.50
N TYR A 103 3.24 -13.36 -9.47
CA TYR A 103 2.56 -14.58 -9.93
C TYR A 103 2.84 -14.88 -11.40
N SER A 104 2.86 -13.82 -12.22
CA SER A 104 3.12 -13.90 -13.65
C SER A 104 4.56 -14.30 -13.96
N CYS A 105 5.54 -13.81 -13.19
CA CYS A 105 6.94 -14.23 -13.36
C CYS A 105 7.15 -15.72 -13.09
N HIS A 106 6.32 -16.33 -12.25
CA HIS A 106 6.35 -17.77 -11.94
C HIS A 106 5.42 -18.62 -12.81
N GLY A 107 4.84 -18.05 -13.87
CA GLY A 107 3.96 -18.78 -14.81
C GLY A 107 2.51 -18.98 -14.35
N TYR A 108 2.14 -18.48 -13.18
CA TYR A 108 0.80 -18.63 -12.59
C TYR A 108 -0.13 -17.44 -12.90
N TYR A 109 -0.24 -17.06 -14.19
CA TYR A 109 -0.99 -15.89 -14.65
C TYR A 109 -2.48 -15.90 -14.23
N ALA A 110 -3.15 -17.04 -14.39
CA ALA A 110 -4.57 -17.19 -14.06
C ALA A 110 -4.83 -17.03 -12.55
N LEU A 111 -3.99 -17.64 -11.71
CA LEU A 111 -4.06 -17.48 -10.25
C LEU A 111 -3.77 -16.04 -9.85
N GLY A 112 -2.75 -15.40 -10.45
CA GLY A 112 -2.44 -14.00 -10.21
C GLY A 112 -3.61 -13.07 -10.53
N ALA A 113 -4.31 -13.30 -11.66
CA ALA A 113 -5.50 -12.55 -12.01
C ALA A 113 -6.66 -12.78 -11.02
N CYS A 114 -6.89 -14.01 -10.56
CA CYS A 114 -7.90 -14.30 -9.52
C CYS A 114 -7.59 -13.61 -8.18
N VAL A 115 -6.32 -13.62 -7.76
CA VAL A 115 -5.89 -12.95 -6.52
C VAL A 115 -6.07 -11.43 -6.62
N VAL A 116 -5.65 -10.82 -7.73
CA VAL A 116 -5.79 -9.36 -7.90
C VAL A 116 -7.24 -8.92 -8.04
N THR A 117 -8.06 -9.66 -8.78
CA THR A 117 -9.49 -9.33 -8.92
C THR A 117 -10.22 -9.44 -7.59
N SER A 118 -9.98 -10.48 -6.81
CA SER A 118 -10.58 -10.64 -5.48
C SER A 118 -10.11 -9.55 -4.50
N LEU A 119 -8.83 -9.18 -4.49
CA LEU A 119 -8.32 -8.04 -3.70
C LEU A 119 -8.97 -6.71 -4.13
N SER A 120 -9.08 -6.47 -5.43
CA SER A 120 -9.69 -5.25 -5.96
C SER A 120 -11.19 -5.15 -5.63
N ILE A 121 -11.91 -6.27 -5.67
CA ILE A 121 -13.33 -6.33 -5.26
C ILE A 121 -13.47 -6.02 -3.77
N LEU A 122 -12.63 -6.61 -2.91
CA LEU A 122 -12.65 -6.34 -1.47
C LEU A 122 -12.37 -4.85 -1.18
N ASP A 123 -11.41 -4.25 -1.88
CA ASP A 123 -11.12 -2.83 -1.75
C ASP A 123 -12.26 -1.94 -2.28
N LEU A 124 -12.95 -2.33 -3.36
CA LEU A 124 -14.15 -1.65 -3.85
C LEU A 124 -15.30 -1.71 -2.83
N PHE A 125 -15.53 -2.86 -2.19
CA PHE A 125 -16.53 -2.99 -1.12
C PHE A 125 -16.19 -2.11 0.08
N LYS A 126 -14.91 -2.07 0.47
CA LYS A 126 -14.41 -1.19 1.52
C LYS A 126 -14.63 0.29 1.15
N LEU A 127 -14.26 0.68 -0.07
CA LEU A 127 -14.44 2.05 -0.57
C LEU A 127 -15.91 2.45 -0.61
N TYR A 128 -16.79 1.56 -1.09
CA TYR A 128 -18.23 1.79 -1.14
C TYR A 128 -18.81 2.00 0.26
N LYS A 129 -18.42 1.17 1.23
CA LYS A 129 -18.87 1.29 2.62
C LYS A 129 -18.42 2.60 3.26
N ILE A 130 -17.17 3.01 3.04
CA ILE A 130 -16.64 4.27 3.57
C ILE A 130 -17.33 5.47 2.90
N LYS A 131 -17.55 5.44 1.58
CA LYS A 131 -18.27 6.50 0.85
C LYS A 131 -19.70 6.65 1.36
N LYS A 132 -20.40 5.53 1.56
CA LYS A 132 -21.75 5.51 2.12
C LYS A 132 -21.78 6.12 3.53
N LYS A 133 -20.82 5.74 4.40
CA LYS A 133 -20.68 6.29 5.75
C LYS A 133 -20.46 7.81 5.73
N GLN A 134 -19.59 8.32 4.86
CA GLN A 134 -19.36 9.76 4.73
C GLN A 134 -20.60 10.52 4.21
N THR A 135 -21.38 9.92 3.32
CA THR A 135 -22.65 10.52 2.88
C THR A 135 -23.66 10.55 4.02
N GLU A 136 -23.76 9.47 4.81
CA GLU A 136 -24.65 9.38 5.98
C GLU A 136 -24.21 10.32 7.13
N GLU A 137 -22.92 10.48 7.39
CA GLU A 137 -22.37 11.43 8.38
C GLU A 137 -22.58 12.89 7.97
N MET A 138 -22.61 13.19 6.67
CA MET A 138 -22.93 14.52 6.15
C MET A 138 -24.42 14.86 6.27
N GLU A 139 -25.30 13.85 6.31
CA GLU A 139 -26.75 13.99 6.45
C GLU A 139 -27.25 13.89 7.90
N MET A 140 -26.49 13.26 8.81
CA MET A 140 -26.94 12.94 10.16
C MET A 140 -25.98 13.44 11.25
N SER A 141 -25.83 14.76 11.37
CA SER A 141 -25.31 15.39 12.59
C SER A 141 -26.38 15.41 13.69
N ARG A 142 -26.83 14.25 14.19
CA ARG A 142 -27.60 14.07 15.44
C ARG A 142 -27.99 12.59 15.57
N PHE A 143 -27.55 11.99 16.68
CA PHE A 143 -27.95 10.71 17.27
C PHE A 143 -27.13 9.44 16.96
N TYR A 144 -26.45 9.01 18.04
CA TYR A 144 -26.12 7.66 18.49
C TYR A 144 -24.81 6.96 18.07
N ASP A 145 -24.14 6.50 19.13
CA ASP A 145 -22.94 5.65 19.20
C ASP A 145 -23.14 4.23 18.62
N ASN A 146 -22.30 3.92 17.63
CA ASN A 146 -21.31 2.84 17.63
C ASN A 146 -21.62 1.48 18.29
N SER A 147 -22.01 0.52 17.44
CA SER A 147 -21.74 -0.92 17.62
C SER A 147 -21.40 -1.67 16.32
N SER A 148 -21.49 -1.02 15.16
CA SER A 148 -21.21 -1.60 13.84
C SER A 148 -19.77 -1.37 13.35
N GLU A 149 -19.03 -0.42 13.96
CA GLU A 149 -17.65 -0.07 13.60
C GLU A 149 -16.63 -1.17 13.92
N THR A 150 -16.79 -1.87 15.04
CA THR A 150 -15.88 -2.92 15.49
C THR A 150 -15.95 -4.17 14.60
N LYS A 151 -17.14 -4.60 14.19
CA LYS A 151 -17.30 -5.79 13.32
C LYS A 151 -16.72 -5.57 11.91
N ALA A 152 -17.00 -4.43 11.29
CA ALA A 152 -16.53 -4.11 9.95
C ALA A 152 -15.00 -4.03 9.85
N THR A 153 -14.38 -3.40 10.85
CA THR A 153 -12.93 -3.22 10.92
C THR A 153 -12.23 -4.54 11.23
N TYR A 154 -12.85 -5.38 12.05
CA TYR A 154 -12.36 -6.71 12.42
C TYR A 154 -12.40 -7.70 11.24
N GLU A 155 -13.50 -7.73 10.48
CA GLU A 155 -13.62 -8.55 9.26
C GLU A 155 -12.60 -8.14 8.19
N SER A 156 -12.37 -6.83 8.00
CA SER A 156 -11.34 -6.34 7.07
C SER A 156 -9.92 -6.77 7.47
N ARG A 157 -9.59 -6.74 8.78
CA ARG A 157 -8.28 -7.14 9.28
C ARG A 157 -8.04 -8.64 9.16
N LEU A 158 -9.05 -9.47 9.45
CA LEU A 158 -8.97 -10.92 9.25
C LEU A 158 -8.80 -11.30 7.78
N ASN A 159 -9.49 -10.60 6.88
CA ASN A 159 -9.32 -10.81 5.44
C ASN A 159 -7.89 -10.48 5.00
N ILE A 160 -7.33 -9.36 5.44
CA ILE A 160 -5.93 -8.99 5.15
C ILE A 160 -4.96 -10.07 5.66
N PHE A 161 -5.18 -10.56 6.89
CA PHE A 161 -4.35 -11.61 7.50
C PHE A 161 -4.40 -12.92 6.69
N ASN A 162 -5.59 -13.38 6.33
CA ASN A 162 -5.77 -14.58 5.50
C ASN A 162 -5.09 -14.45 4.13
N TRP A 163 -5.18 -13.27 3.51
CA TRP A 163 -4.51 -13.00 2.24
C TRP A 163 -2.99 -13.05 2.34
N VAL A 164 -2.41 -12.52 3.41
CA VAL A 164 -0.96 -12.59 3.61
C VAL A 164 -0.51 -14.03 3.86
N ILE A 165 -1.29 -14.85 4.57
CA ILE A 165 -0.98 -16.28 4.74
C ILE A 165 -1.01 -17.00 3.38
N LEU A 166 -2.03 -16.75 2.55
CA LEU A 166 -2.12 -17.34 1.22
C LEU A 166 -0.96 -16.90 0.31
N GLY A 167 -0.60 -15.62 0.34
CA GLY A 167 0.55 -15.07 -0.41
C GLY A 167 1.89 -15.61 0.08
N GLY A 168 2.07 -15.76 1.39
CA GLY A 168 3.25 -16.38 2.00
C GLY A 168 3.38 -17.86 1.66
N SER A 169 2.25 -18.58 1.69
CA SER A 169 2.20 -20.00 1.29
C SER A 169 2.57 -20.18 -0.17
N PHE A 170 2.06 -19.32 -1.06
CA PHE A 170 2.44 -19.32 -2.47
C PHE A 170 3.94 -19.05 -2.65
N ALA A 171 4.47 -18.01 -2.03
CA ALA A 171 5.89 -17.68 -2.11
C ALA A 171 6.79 -18.82 -1.62
N TYR A 172 6.37 -19.53 -0.58
CA TYR A 172 7.06 -20.73 -0.07
C TYR A 172 7.01 -21.88 -1.08
N THR A 173 5.84 -22.17 -1.67
CA THR A 173 5.69 -23.25 -2.66
C THR A 173 6.53 -23.05 -3.92
N VAL A 174 6.78 -21.80 -4.29
CA VAL A 174 7.58 -21.44 -5.47
C VAL A 174 9.07 -21.28 -5.11
N GLY A 175 9.45 -21.45 -3.84
CA GLY A 175 10.84 -21.37 -3.39
C GLY A 175 11.45 -19.96 -3.45
N ASN A 176 10.62 -18.90 -3.50
CA ASN A 176 11.09 -17.52 -3.58
C ASN A 176 11.19 -16.90 -2.18
N ASN A 177 12.37 -17.03 -1.57
CA ASN A 177 12.63 -16.55 -0.21
C ASN A 177 12.38 -15.04 -0.05
N TYR A 178 12.66 -14.24 -1.08
CA TYR A 178 12.43 -12.79 -1.03
C TYR A 178 10.93 -12.45 -1.03
N ALA A 179 10.12 -13.19 -1.78
CA ALA A 179 8.66 -13.04 -1.74
C ALA A 179 8.08 -13.48 -0.39
N VAL A 180 8.65 -14.51 0.26
CA VAL A 180 8.24 -14.90 1.62
C VAL A 180 8.55 -13.78 2.60
N VAL A 181 9.75 -13.20 2.54
CA VAL A 181 10.14 -12.08 3.39
C VAL A 181 9.29 -10.83 3.12
N ALA A 182 8.95 -10.54 1.85
CA ALA A 182 8.09 -9.41 1.48
C ALA A 182 6.70 -9.45 2.13
N ASN A 183 6.16 -10.64 2.40
CA ASN A 183 4.86 -10.78 3.06
C ASN A 183 4.86 -10.23 4.49
N TYR A 184 6.01 -10.20 5.19
CA TYR A 184 6.09 -9.73 6.56
C TYR A 184 5.91 -8.20 6.70
N PRO A 185 6.67 -7.34 5.96
CA PRO A 185 6.40 -5.91 5.93
C PRO A 185 4.98 -5.59 5.44
N LEU A 186 4.46 -6.37 4.49
CA LEU A 186 3.09 -6.21 3.97
C LEU A 186 2.03 -6.45 5.06
N LEU A 187 2.22 -7.50 5.87
CA LEU A 187 1.37 -7.80 7.03
C LEU A 187 1.39 -6.64 8.02
N LEU A 188 2.59 -6.19 8.40
CA LEU A 188 2.75 -5.15 9.41
C LEU A 188 2.16 -3.82 8.94
N ALA A 189 2.40 -3.44 7.68
CA ALA A 189 1.93 -2.18 7.11
C ALA A 189 0.39 -2.11 6.97
N ASN A 190 -0.28 -3.24 6.77
CA ASN A 190 -1.73 -3.28 6.53
C ASN A 190 -2.56 -3.74 7.75
N TRP A 191 -2.02 -4.62 8.60
CA TRP A 191 -2.72 -5.20 9.73
C TRP A 191 -2.38 -4.51 11.07
N ALA A 192 -1.10 -4.37 11.40
CA ALA A 192 -0.65 -3.82 12.67
C ALA A 192 -0.58 -2.28 12.67
N LEU A 193 -0.08 -1.70 11.58
CA LEU A 193 0.16 -0.26 11.41
C LEU A 193 -0.60 0.27 10.19
N SER A 194 -1.91 -0.01 10.15
CA SER A 194 -2.79 0.36 9.05
C SER A 194 -2.52 1.79 8.55
N PRO A 195 -2.45 2.03 7.23
CA PRO A 195 -2.05 3.31 6.68
C PRO A 195 -2.95 4.43 7.19
N GLU A 196 -2.32 5.50 7.65
CA GLU A 196 -3.01 6.70 8.09
C GLU A 196 -3.63 7.47 6.93
N GLY A 197 -4.68 8.23 7.24
CA GLY A 197 -5.43 9.02 6.27
C GLY A 197 -4.53 10.05 5.57
N PHE A 198 -4.88 10.39 4.33
CA PHE A 198 -4.15 11.36 3.52
C PHE A 198 -4.01 12.71 4.23
N TYR A 199 -5.11 13.17 4.86
CA TYR A 199 -5.22 14.48 5.51
C TYR A 199 -4.65 14.54 6.94
N GLN A 200 -4.24 13.39 7.52
CA GLN A 200 -3.67 13.37 8.88
C GLN A 200 -2.31 14.06 8.95
N GLY A 201 -1.90 14.47 10.16
CA GLY A 201 -0.61 15.11 10.44
C GLY A 201 0.59 14.26 10.07
N TRP A 202 1.79 14.81 10.26
CA TRP A 202 2.98 13.97 10.35
C TRP A 202 2.85 13.12 11.61
N THR A 203 3.04 11.81 11.49
CA THR A 203 2.96 10.89 12.64
C THR A 203 4.07 9.86 12.53
N MET A 204 4.46 9.31 13.68
CA MET A 204 5.46 8.25 13.70
C MET A 204 4.96 6.97 13.01
N ARG A 205 3.67 6.67 13.10
CA ARG A 205 3.06 5.50 12.45
C ARG A 205 3.20 5.57 10.93
N ARG A 206 3.00 6.76 10.33
CA ARG A 206 3.19 6.95 8.90
C ARG A 206 4.64 6.74 8.49
N THR A 207 5.56 7.31 9.24
CA THR A 207 7.00 7.13 9.02
C THR A 207 7.41 5.66 9.06
N ILE A 208 6.90 4.88 10.03
CA ILE A 208 7.16 3.43 10.10
C ILE A 208 6.55 2.72 8.88
N ASN A 209 5.34 3.10 8.45
CA ASN A 209 4.69 2.50 7.29
C ASN A 209 5.48 2.76 5.99
N ASP A 210 6.02 3.97 5.80
CA ASP A 210 6.87 4.29 4.64
C ASP A 210 8.12 3.38 4.61
N TYR A 211 8.77 3.13 5.74
CA TYR A 211 9.92 2.22 5.82
C TYR A 211 9.55 0.75 5.59
N LEU A 212 8.40 0.29 6.10
CA LEU A 212 7.89 -1.04 5.82
C LEU A 212 7.59 -1.21 4.32
N MET A 213 7.01 -0.19 3.70
CA MET A 213 6.74 -0.19 2.26
C MET A 213 8.02 -0.17 1.43
N ALA A 214 9.05 0.58 1.86
CA ALA A 214 10.36 0.56 1.21
C ALA A 214 10.98 -0.84 1.28
N THR A 215 10.90 -1.50 2.44
CA THR A 215 11.38 -2.87 2.63
C THR A 215 10.60 -3.87 1.75
N TYR A 216 9.29 -3.71 1.67
CA TYR A 216 8.43 -4.50 0.78
C TYR A 216 8.86 -4.35 -0.69
N VAL A 217 9.05 -3.11 -1.17
CA VAL A 217 9.48 -2.82 -2.54
C VAL A 217 10.84 -3.45 -2.83
N MET A 218 11.82 -3.33 -1.91
CA MET A 218 13.13 -3.97 -2.07
C MET A 218 13.01 -5.49 -2.19
N CYS A 219 12.26 -6.15 -1.28
CA CYS A 219 12.08 -7.59 -1.30
C CYS A 219 11.35 -8.07 -2.57
N MET A 220 10.31 -7.37 -3.01
CA MET A 220 9.61 -7.70 -4.26
C MET A 220 10.48 -7.49 -5.49
N THR A 221 11.34 -6.46 -5.50
CA THR A 221 12.31 -6.22 -6.57
C THR A 221 13.26 -7.40 -6.72
N GLU A 222 13.84 -7.88 -5.62
CA GLU A 222 14.73 -9.04 -5.62
C GLU A 222 13.99 -10.34 -5.95
N ALA A 223 12.75 -10.50 -5.46
CA ALA A 223 11.91 -11.66 -5.79
C ALA A 223 11.65 -11.77 -7.30
N LEU A 224 11.34 -10.65 -7.96
CA LEU A 224 11.15 -10.58 -9.41
C LEU A 224 12.45 -10.82 -10.17
N ARG A 225 13.58 -10.35 -9.64
CA ARG A 225 14.91 -10.60 -10.22
C ARG A 225 15.24 -12.09 -10.23
N GLN A 226 14.97 -12.80 -9.12
CA GLN A 226 15.25 -14.23 -9.02
C GLN A 226 14.33 -15.09 -9.89
N ALA A 227 13.08 -14.70 -10.08
CA ALA A 227 12.12 -15.44 -10.90
C ALA A 227 12.54 -15.56 -12.37
N GLY A 228 13.40 -14.65 -12.87
CA GLY A 228 13.97 -14.75 -14.21
C GLY A 228 15.18 -15.68 -14.34
N THR A 229 15.71 -16.22 -13.24
CA THR A 229 16.94 -17.04 -13.24
C THR A 229 16.70 -18.54 -13.00
N SER A 230 15.47 -18.93 -12.66
CA SER A 230 15.00 -20.32 -12.54
C SER A 230 14.41 -20.83 -13.85
#